data_AF-A0A0F9FDY4-F1
#
_entry.id   AF-A0A0F9FDY4-F1
#
_cell.length_a   1.000
_cell.length_b   1.000
_cell.length_c   1.000
_cell.angle_alpha   90.00
_cell.angle_beta   90.00
_cell.angle_gamma   90.00
#
_symmetry.space_group_name_H-M   'P 1'
#
loop_
_entity.id
_entity.type
_entity.pdbx_description
1 polymer ?
#
loop_
_entity_poly.entity_id
_entity_poly.type
_entity_poly.pdbx_seq_one_letter_code
_entity_poly.pdbx_strand_id
1 'polypeptide(L)'
;MGDYKINGNIIPRPSSGRWVQRRPIDVQGDNRPLYAPVRTFELRWNIRSWEEWSVLVAEFDALQTTGTAVVEIPAYPTSTGVAFEFREYSGCTLGEPVAGPFFAEEYPTNIALIIGNLRTQ
;
A
#
# COMPACT_ATOMS: atom_id res chain seq x y z
N MET A 1 18.03 2.73 -6.02
CA MET A 1 17.16 3.26 -4.95
C MET A 1 15.84 3.53 -5.65
N GLY A 2 14.80 2.74 -5.38
CA GLY A 2 13.51 2.90 -6.06
C GLY A 2 12.63 3.92 -5.34
N ASP A 3 11.78 4.59 -6.10
CA ASP A 3 10.79 5.54 -5.60
C ASP A 3 9.42 4.87 -5.52
N TYR A 4 8.64 5.24 -4.51
CA TYR A 4 7.26 4.78 -4.42
C TYR A 4 6.42 5.59 -5.40
N LYS A 5 5.61 4.91 -6.22
CA LYS A 5 4.75 5.59 -7.19
C LYS A 5 3.33 5.07 -7.16
N ILE A 6 2.39 5.96 -7.44
CA ILE A 6 0.98 5.66 -7.68
C ILE A 6 0.61 6.30 -9.01
N ASN A 7 0.08 5.52 -9.94
CA ASN A 7 -0.25 5.94 -11.32
C ASN A 7 0.89 6.66 -12.05
N GLY A 8 2.15 6.29 -11.75
CA GLY A 8 3.34 6.93 -12.30
C GLY A 8 3.80 8.21 -11.57
N ASN A 9 2.98 8.75 -10.66
CA ASN A 9 3.34 9.89 -9.83
C ASN A 9 4.16 9.45 -8.62
N ILE A 10 5.26 10.15 -8.37
CA ILE A 10 6.12 9.89 -7.21
C ILE A 10 5.39 10.39 -5.96
N ILE A 11 5.19 9.50 -5.00
CA ILE A 11 4.60 9.85 -3.70
C ILE A 11 5.70 10.15 -2.68
N PRO A 12 5.39 10.93 -1.61
CA PRO A 12 6.32 11.15 -0.52
C PRO A 12 6.84 9.83 0.03
N ARG A 13 8.12 9.78 0.39
CA ARG A 13 8.73 8.54 0.85
C ARG A 13 8.08 8.09 2.18
N PRO A 14 7.53 6.87 2.24
CA PRO A 14 6.95 6.34 3.48
C PRO A 14 8.03 6.15 4.55
N SER A 15 7.64 6.41 5.80
CA SER A 15 8.47 6.13 6.97
C SER A 15 8.62 4.62 7.21
N SER A 16 7.60 3.84 6.84
CA SER A 16 7.68 2.38 6.80
C SER A 16 6.73 1.81 5.75
N GLY A 17 7.11 0.67 5.18
CA GLY A 17 6.27 -0.10 4.27
C GLY A 17 6.43 -1.59 4.55
N ARG A 18 5.33 -2.34 4.57
CA ARG A 18 5.37 -3.78 4.82
C ARG A 18 4.29 -4.55 4.07
N TRP A 19 4.62 -5.76 3.67
CA TRP A 19 3.64 -6.74 3.20
C TRP A 19 2.80 -7.22 4.38
N VAL A 20 1.48 -7.08 4.28
CA VAL A 20 0.55 -7.55 5.31
C VAL A 20 0.43 -9.07 5.23
N GLN A 21 0.52 -9.72 6.38
CA GLN A 21 0.36 -11.17 6.46
C GLN A 21 -1.07 -11.58 6.07
N ARG A 22 -1.17 -12.54 5.16
CA ARG A 22 -2.47 -13.07 4.72
C ARG A 22 -3.12 -13.81 5.89
N ARG A 23 -4.38 -13.44 6.17
CA ARG A 23 -5.23 -14.22 7.07
C ARG A 23 -5.85 -15.38 6.28
N PRO A 24 -5.92 -16.59 6.86
CA PRO A 24 -6.65 -17.69 6.24
C PRO A 24 -8.14 -17.32 6.14
N ILE A 25 -8.74 -17.57 4.98
CA ILE A 25 -10.16 -17.33 4.71
C ILE A 25 -10.98 -18.52 5.19
N ASP A 26 -10.47 -19.72 4.94
CA ASP A 26 -11.13 -20.97 5.26
C ASP A 26 -10.10 -22.09 5.41
N VAL A 27 -10.54 -23.30 5.75
CA VAL A 27 -9.73 -24.50 5.83
C VAL A 27 -10.28 -25.52 4.84
N GLN A 28 -9.42 -26.01 3.94
CA GLN A 28 -9.77 -27.03 2.97
C GLN A 28 -10.06 -28.38 3.67
N GLY A 29 -10.80 -29.27 3.02
CA GLY A 29 -11.15 -30.61 3.56
C GLY A 29 -9.96 -31.52 3.91
N ASP A 30 -8.73 -31.15 3.54
CA ASP A 30 -7.47 -31.80 3.94
C ASP A 30 -6.76 -31.07 5.10
N ASN A 31 -7.48 -30.20 5.81
CA ASN A 31 -7.01 -29.37 6.93
C ASN A 31 -5.93 -28.34 6.58
N ARG A 32 -5.82 -27.93 5.31
CA ARG A 32 -4.90 -26.87 4.90
C ARG A 32 -5.59 -25.50 4.90
N PRO A 33 -4.95 -24.44 5.43
CA PRO A 33 -5.51 -23.10 5.39
C PRO A 33 -5.53 -22.57 3.95
N LEU A 34 -6.69 -22.09 3.51
CA LEU A 34 -6.89 -21.38 2.26
C LEU A 34 -6.62 -19.89 2.48
N TYR A 35 -5.82 -19.29 1.61
CA TYR A 35 -5.50 -17.86 1.64
C TYR A 35 -6.06 -17.14 0.43
N ALA A 36 -6.29 -15.83 0.56
CA ALA A 36 -6.58 -14.99 -0.60
C ALA A 36 -5.47 -15.11 -1.66
N PRO A 37 -5.84 -15.17 -2.96
CA PRO A 37 -4.86 -15.18 -4.05
C PRO A 37 -4.12 -13.85 -4.17
N VAL A 38 -4.72 -12.77 -3.66
CA VAL A 38 -4.17 -11.41 -3.66
C VAL A 38 -3.57 -11.06 -2.31
N ARG A 39 -2.63 -10.11 -2.33
CA ARG A 39 -1.94 -9.60 -1.15
C ARG A 39 -2.26 -8.14 -0.91
N THR A 40 -1.83 -7.69 0.25
CA THR A 40 -1.98 -6.32 0.71
C THR A 40 -0.63 -5.78 1.16
N PHE A 41 -0.36 -4.52 0.85
CA PHE A 41 0.83 -3.79 1.31
C PHE A 41 0.38 -2.57 2.09
N GLU A 42 1.02 -2.33 3.22
CA GLU A 42 0.72 -1.22 4.12
C GLU A 42 1.87 -0.23 4.05
N LEU A 43 1.55 1.03 3.74
CA LEU A 43 2.46 2.15 3.79
C LEU A 43 2.10 3.06 4.97
N ARG A 44 3.11 3.55 5.68
CA ARG A 44 2.93 4.52 6.76
C ARG A 44 3.83 5.73 6.60
N TRP A 45 3.28 6.89 6.94
CA TRP A 45 3.98 8.16 6.97
C TRP A 45 3.85 8.84 8.32
N ASN A 46 4.98 9.36 8.79
CA ASN A 46 5.00 10.40 9.82
C ASN A 46 5.03 11.75 9.10
N ILE A 47 3.89 12.17 8.58
CA ILE A 47 3.76 13.43 7.84
C ILE A 47 4.16 14.60 8.72
N ARG A 48 4.93 15.53 8.13
CA ARG A 48 5.43 16.73 8.80
C ARG A 48 4.93 18.03 8.17
N SER A 49 4.21 17.95 7.05
CA SER A 49 3.68 19.13 6.35
C SER A 49 2.34 18.87 5.66
N TRP A 50 1.58 19.94 5.44
CA TRP A 50 0.32 19.88 4.68
C TRP A 50 0.53 19.50 3.21
N GLU A 51 1.67 19.87 2.63
CA GLU A 51 2.01 19.54 1.24
C GLU A 51 2.07 18.02 1.03
N GLU A 52 2.79 17.30 1.90
CA GLU A 52 2.88 15.84 1.86
C GLU A 52 1.51 15.17 2.00
N TRP A 53 0.65 15.70 2.88
CA TRP A 53 -0.71 15.21 3.06
C TRP A 53 -1.57 15.42 1.80
N SER A 54 -1.53 16.63 1.25
CA SER A 54 -2.34 17.00 0.08
C SER A 54 -2.02 16.14 -1.15
N VAL A 55 -0.75 15.74 -1.33
CA VAL A 55 -0.35 14.83 -2.42
C VAL A 55 -0.97 13.45 -2.25
N LEU A 56 -0.96 12.88 -1.04
CA LEU A 56 -1.55 11.55 -0.80
C LEU A 56 -3.07 11.55 -0.98
N VAL A 57 -3.74 12.61 -0.54
CA VAL A 57 -5.19 12.77 -0.73
C VAL A 57 -5.52 12.95 -2.21
N ALA A 58 -4.77 13.78 -2.94
CA ALA A 58 -4.99 13.99 -4.37
C ALA A 58 -4.83 12.70 -5.18
N GLU A 59 -3.84 11.86 -4.85
CA GLU A 59 -3.69 10.54 -5.49
C GLU A 59 -4.87 9.61 -5.17
N PHE A 60 -5.36 9.62 -3.93
CA PHE A 60 -6.52 8.82 -3.54
C PHE A 60 -7.81 9.31 -4.23
N ASP A 61 -8.04 10.61 -4.30
CA ASP A 61 -9.21 11.22 -4.94
C ASP A 61 -9.20 10.99 -6.46
N ALA A 62 -8.02 11.05 -7.09
CA ALA A 62 -7.86 10.70 -8.51
C ALA A 62 -8.32 9.25 -8.79
N LEU A 63 -8.13 8.35 -7.82
CA LEU A 63 -8.53 6.96 -7.93
C LEU A 63 -10.01 6.69 -7.67
N GLN A 64 -10.73 7.58 -6.97
CA GLN A 64 -12.18 7.43 -6.82
C GLN A 64 -12.91 7.40 -8.17
N THR A 65 -12.34 8.04 -9.19
CA THR A 65 -12.94 8.09 -10.53
C THR A 65 -12.72 6.80 -11.33
N THR A 66 -11.57 6.12 -11.17
CA THR A 66 -11.20 4.93 -11.96
C THR A 66 -11.37 3.62 -11.21
N GLY A 67 -11.38 3.65 -9.87
CA GLY A 67 -11.53 2.49 -8.99
C GLY A 67 -10.29 1.58 -8.90
N THR A 68 -9.24 1.84 -9.69
CA THR A 68 -8.02 1.02 -9.71
C THR A 68 -6.76 1.85 -9.94
N ALA A 69 -5.67 1.46 -9.27
CA ALA A 69 -4.36 2.10 -9.33
C ALA A 69 -3.29 1.17 -9.92
N VAL A 70 -2.28 1.79 -10.50
CA VAL A 70 -0.98 1.16 -10.77
C VAL A 70 -0.01 1.64 -9.70
N VAL A 71 0.62 0.73 -8.96
CA VAL A 71 1.54 1.12 -7.87
C VAL A 71 2.92 0.52 -8.08
N GLU A 72 3.95 1.31 -7.81
CA GLU A 72 5.34 0.86 -7.82
C GLU A 72 5.82 0.77 -6.37
N ILE A 73 6.01 -0.45 -5.88
CA ILE A 73 6.39 -0.74 -4.49
C ILE A 73 7.44 -1.85 -4.46
N PRO A 74 8.17 -2.05 -3.33
CA PRO A 74 9.10 -3.16 -3.20
C PRO A 74 8.43 -4.50 -3.50
N ALA A 75 9.05 -5.28 -4.37
CA ALA A 75 8.57 -6.58 -4.79
C ALA A 75 8.39 -7.50 -3.59
N TYR A 76 7.36 -8.34 -3.64
CA TYR A 76 7.21 -9.39 -2.63
C TYR A 76 8.41 -10.33 -2.69
N PRO A 77 9.06 -10.64 -1.56
CA PRO A 77 10.19 -11.57 -1.53
C PRO A 77 9.71 -12.96 -1.94
N THR A 78 9.97 -13.35 -3.19
CA THR A 78 9.82 -14.72 -3.66
C THR A 78 11.02 -15.55 -3.24
N SER A 79 10.88 -16.88 -3.27
CA SER A 79 11.93 -17.83 -2.88
C SER A 79 13.24 -17.70 -3.67
N THR A 80 13.26 -16.93 -4.75
CA THR A 80 14.40 -16.73 -5.67
C THR A 80 15.21 -15.45 -5.42
N GLY A 81 14.98 -14.76 -4.30
CA GLY A 81 16.08 -14.05 -3.64
C GLY A 81 16.48 -12.66 -4.19
N VAL A 82 15.52 -11.83 -4.60
CA VAL A 82 15.75 -10.37 -4.66
C VAL A 82 14.57 -9.65 -4.01
N ALA A 83 14.67 -9.40 -2.70
CA ALA A 83 13.62 -8.79 -1.88
C ALA A 83 13.50 -7.25 -2.04
N PHE A 84 14.37 -6.62 -2.83
CA PHE A 84 14.53 -5.16 -2.88
C PHE A 84 14.49 -4.56 -4.29
N GLU A 85 13.88 -5.25 -5.25
CA GLU A 85 13.54 -4.62 -6.53
C GLU A 85 12.17 -3.95 -6.41
N PHE A 86 12.01 -2.75 -6.97
CA PHE A 86 10.68 -2.13 -7.07
C PHE A 86 9.97 -2.73 -8.27
N ARG A 87 8.71 -3.12 -8.09
CA ARG A 87 7.88 -3.70 -9.14
C ARG A 87 6.59 -2.93 -9.25
N GLU A 88 6.15 -2.76 -10.50
CA GLU A 88 4.84 -2.21 -10.81
C GLU A 88 3.76 -3.28 -10.66
N TYR A 89 2.68 -2.93 -9.97
CA TYR A 89 1.50 -3.76 -9.78
C TYR A 89 0.27 -3.00 -10.28
N SER A 90 -0.41 -3.55 -11.29
CA SER A 90 -1.62 -2.96 -11.88
C SER A 90 -2.91 -3.54 -11.29
N GLY A 91 -4.00 -2.77 -11.39
CA GLY A 91 -5.31 -3.17 -10.86
C GLY A 91 -5.39 -3.14 -9.33
N CYS A 92 -4.49 -2.42 -8.67
CA CYS A 92 -4.47 -2.29 -7.22
C CYS A 92 -5.63 -1.44 -6.73
N THR A 93 -6.01 -1.63 -5.48
CA THR A 93 -7.00 -0.77 -4.81
C THR A 93 -6.28 0.00 -3.71
N LEU A 94 -6.67 1.25 -3.50
CA LEU A 94 -6.20 2.01 -2.35
C LEU A 94 -7.34 2.13 -1.33
N GLY A 95 -7.03 1.86 -0.07
CA GLY A 95 -7.86 2.31 1.04
C GLY A 95 -7.65 3.80 1.27
N GLU A 96 -8.67 4.46 1.81
CA GLU A 96 -8.57 5.86 2.22
C GLU A 96 -7.40 6.04 3.20
N PRO A 97 -6.55 7.06 3.03
CA PRO A 97 -5.48 7.33 3.97
C PRO A 97 -6.07 7.77 5.32
N VAL A 98 -5.97 6.90 6.33
CA VAL A 98 -6.52 7.18 7.67
C VAL A 98 -5.47 7.82 8.54
N ALA A 99 -5.77 8.98 9.11
CA ALA A 99 -4.96 9.62 10.14
C ALA A 99 -5.09 8.88 11.48
N GLY A 100 -3.99 8.70 12.20
CA GLY A 100 -4.03 8.14 13.55
C GLY A 100 -4.82 9.04 14.52
N PRO A 101 -5.18 8.53 15.72
CA PRO A 101 -6.01 9.25 16.70
C PRO A 101 -5.38 10.54 17.25
N PHE A 102 -4.11 10.81 16.94
CA PHE A 102 -3.41 12.03 17.31
C PHE A 102 -3.64 13.10 16.24
N PHE A 103 -4.77 13.78 16.35
CA PHE A 103 -4.97 15.08 15.72
C PHE A 103 -4.02 16.07 16.39
N ALA A 104 -2.83 16.29 15.80
CA ALA A 104 -2.16 17.56 15.99
C ALA A 104 -2.98 18.59 15.20
N GLU A 105 -3.35 19.70 15.83
CA GLU A 105 -4.32 20.71 15.35
C GLU A 105 -3.98 21.34 13.98
N GLU A 106 -2.84 21.00 13.39
CA GLU A 106 -2.30 21.63 12.19
C GLU A 106 -2.14 20.67 11.00
N TYR A 107 -1.90 19.37 11.22
CA TYR A 107 -1.84 18.34 10.17
C TYR A 107 -1.97 16.91 10.74
N PRO A 108 -2.57 15.97 9.97
CA PRO A 108 -2.69 14.58 10.38
C PRO A 108 -1.31 13.91 10.49
N THR A 109 -1.05 13.27 11.62
CA THR A 109 0.18 12.52 11.88
C THR A 109 -0.10 11.01 11.87
N ASN A 110 0.92 10.20 11.57
CA ASN A 110 0.83 8.73 11.50
C ASN A 110 -0.25 8.22 10.52
N ILE A 111 -0.10 8.55 9.25
CA ILE A 111 -1.05 8.12 8.22
C ILE A 111 -0.71 6.72 7.74
N ALA A 112 -1.73 5.89 7.58
CA ALA A 112 -1.62 4.58 6.97
C ALA A 112 -2.44 4.51 5.67
N LEU A 113 -1.79 4.06 4.60
CA LEU A 113 -2.43 3.75 3.32
C LEU A 113 -2.33 2.24 3.10
N ILE A 114 -3.46 1.61 2.80
CA ILE A 114 -3.54 0.19 2.52
C ILE A 114 -3.69 0.00 1.02
N ILE A 115 -2.72 -0.68 0.41
CA ILE A 115 -2.77 -1.07 -0.99
C ILE A 115 -3.26 -2.52 -1.06
N GLY A 116 -4.45 -2.74 -1.60
CA GLY A 116 -5.04 -4.05 -1.81
C GLY A 116 -4.90 -4.57 -3.24
N ASN A 117 -5.33 -5.82 -3.44
CA ASN A 117 -5.39 -6.49 -4.74
C ASN A 117 -4.02 -6.73 -5.43
N LEU A 118 -2.94 -6.84 -4.66
CA LEU A 118 -1.59 -7.06 -5.21
C LEU A 118 -1.40 -8.52 -5.63
N ARG A 119 -1.13 -8.74 -6.92
CA ARG A 119 -0.84 -10.07 -7.47
C ARG A 119 0.67 -10.27 -7.54
N THR A 120 1.19 -11.32 -6.90
CA THR A 120 2.63 -11.60 -6.80
C THR A 120 3.08 -12.81 -7.63
N GLN A 121 2.36 -13.11 -8.71
CA GLN A 121 2.75 -14.17 -9.65
C GLN A 121 3.90 -13.71 -10.54
#